data_AF-A0AA39SS51-F1
#
_entry.id   AF-A0AA39SS51-F1
#
_cell.length_a   1.000
_cell.length_b   1.000
_cell.length_c   1.000
_cell.angle_alpha   90.00
_cell.angle_beta   90.00
_cell.angle_gamma   90.00
#
_symmetry.space_group_name_H-M   'P 1'
#
loop_
_entity.id
_entity.type
_entity.pdbx_description
1 polymer ?
#
loop_
_entity_poly.entity_id
_entity_poly.type
_entity_poly.pdbx_seq_one_letter_code
_entity_poly.pdbx_strand_id
1 'polypeptide(L)'
;MPRRSLWKGSFVDAFLYELKNQKDRLANKKVWSRRSSILPEFLDSTVRIYNGKHFVRCKVTEEKVGHKFGEFALTRKRRPMGATKGAPKGYLAMIGFPSSVGSLSNISQQLLQTISVLMGSLSAGRIGVLPHKYSRSANNELQP
;
A
#
# COMPACT_ATOMS: atom_id res chain seq x y z
N MET A 1 -20.88 -1.78 -23.20
CA MET A 1 -22.32 -2.11 -23.00
C MET A 1 -22.49 -3.62 -23.02
N PRO A 2 -23.15 -4.22 -22.01
CA PRO A 2 -23.30 -5.66 -21.90
C PRO A 2 -24.18 -6.23 -23.03
N ARG A 3 -23.62 -7.20 -23.78
CA ARG A 3 -24.24 -7.86 -24.95
C ARG A 3 -25.21 -8.99 -24.56
N ARG A 4 -26.11 -8.76 -23.60
CA ARG A 4 -27.15 -9.74 -23.23
C ARG A 4 -28.47 -9.32 -23.87
N SER A 5 -29.24 -10.29 -24.36
CA SER A 5 -30.56 -10.02 -24.93
C SER A 5 -31.47 -9.41 -23.87
N LEU A 6 -32.19 -8.34 -24.21
CA LEU A 6 -32.96 -7.52 -23.27
C LEU A 6 -33.96 -8.34 -22.45
N TRP A 7 -34.64 -9.30 -23.08
CA TRP A 7 -35.65 -10.15 -22.42
C TRP A 7 -35.11 -11.02 -21.27
N LYS A 8 -33.79 -11.24 -21.19
CA LYS A 8 -33.16 -12.05 -20.12
C LYS A 8 -32.73 -11.23 -18.89
N GLY A 9 -32.86 -9.91 -18.95
CA GLY A 9 -32.42 -8.98 -17.90
C GLY A 9 -30.91 -8.96 -17.65
N SER A 10 -30.51 -8.13 -16.68
CA SER A 10 -29.13 -8.06 -16.19
C SER A 10 -28.74 -9.34 -15.46
N PHE A 11 -27.52 -9.83 -15.72
CA PHE A 11 -27.00 -11.00 -15.04
C PHE A 11 -26.27 -10.61 -13.76
N VAL A 12 -26.62 -11.23 -12.64
CA VAL A 12 -25.91 -11.09 -11.37
C VAL A 12 -25.73 -12.48 -10.76
N ASP A 13 -24.52 -12.77 -10.29
CA ASP A 13 -24.22 -14.03 -9.61
C ASP A 13 -24.95 -14.14 -8.27
N ALA A 14 -25.28 -15.37 -7.84
CA ALA A 14 -26.04 -15.60 -6.59
C ALA A 14 -25.35 -14.95 -5.38
N PHE A 15 -24.03 -15.12 -5.26
CA PHE A 15 -23.23 -14.50 -4.21
C PHE A 15 -23.32 -12.97 -4.18
N LEU A 16 -23.37 -12.32 -5.35
CA LEU A 16 -23.52 -10.86 -5.43
C LEU A 16 -24.96 -10.43 -5.19
N TYR A 17 -25.92 -11.27 -5.58
CA TYR A 17 -27.34 -11.00 -5.39
C TYR A 17 -27.70 -10.97 -3.90
N GLU A 18 -27.16 -11.89 -3.10
CA GLU A 18 -27.36 -11.90 -1.64
C GLU A 18 -26.79 -10.65 -0.96
N LEU A 19 -25.70 -10.11 -1.51
CA LEU A 19 -25.02 -8.93 -0.96
C LEU A 19 -25.76 -7.62 -1.25
N LYS A 20 -26.72 -7.62 -2.18
CA LYS A 20 -27.38 -6.38 -2.65
C LYS A 20 -27.99 -5.53 -1.54
N ASN A 21 -28.54 -6.17 -0.51
CA ASN A 21 -29.23 -5.49 0.60
C ASN A 21 -28.26 -5.10 1.73
N GLN A 22 -26.99 -5.50 1.66
CA GLN A 22 -26.03 -5.38 2.76
C GLN A 22 -24.85 -4.49 2.34
N LYS A 23 -25.10 -3.17 2.26
CA LYS A 23 -24.10 -2.17 1.85
C LYS A 23 -22.84 -2.21 2.72
N ASP A 24 -23.00 -2.35 4.04
CA ASP A 24 -21.86 -2.43 4.97
C ASP A 24 -20.97 -3.64 4.71
N ARG A 25 -21.56 -4.75 4.24
CA ARG A 25 -20.83 -5.99 3.91
C ARG A 25 -20.20 -5.97 2.53
N LEU A 26 -20.54 -4.98 1.71
CA LEU A 26 -19.97 -4.81 0.37
C LEU A 26 -18.59 -4.15 0.41
N ALA A 27 -18.30 -3.37 1.46
CA ALA A 27 -17.01 -2.73 1.64
C ALA A 27 -15.88 -3.77 1.63
N ASN A 28 -15.00 -3.68 0.63
CA ASN A 28 -13.86 -4.57 0.40
C ASN A 28 -14.20 -6.02 0.02
N LYS A 29 -15.42 -6.33 -0.41
CA LYS A 29 -15.77 -7.70 -0.82
C LYS A 29 -14.99 -8.12 -2.07
N LYS A 30 -14.52 -9.36 -2.05
CA LYS A 30 -13.89 -10.03 -3.20
C LYS A 30 -14.98 -10.46 -4.19
N VAL A 31 -14.83 -10.04 -5.44
CA VAL A 31 -15.71 -10.34 -6.55
C VAL A 31 -14.96 -11.23 -7.53
N TRP A 32 -15.36 -12.48 -7.60
CA TRP A 32 -14.84 -13.44 -8.58
C TRP A 32 -15.62 -13.36 -9.91
N SER A 33 -16.92 -13.06 -9.83
CA SER A 33 -17.82 -13.06 -10.97
C SER A 33 -17.70 -11.79 -11.82
N ARG A 34 -16.74 -11.80 -12.75
CA ARG A 34 -16.50 -10.68 -13.70
C ARG A 34 -17.65 -10.45 -14.70
N ARG A 35 -18.50 -11.46 -14.91
CA ARG A 35 -19.63 -11.43 -15.85
C ARG A 35 -20.87 -10.70 -15.29
N SER A 36 -20.91 -10.46 -13.98
CA SER A 36 -22.04 -9.82 -13.31
C SER A 36 -22.10 -8.33 -13.64
N SER A 37 -23.32 -7.85 -13.87
CA SER A 37 -23.63 -6.45 -14.09
C SER A 37 -23.66 -5.69 -12.76
N ILE A 38 -23.25 -4.42 -12.80
CA ILE A 38 -23.28 -3.52 -11.65
C ILE A 38 -24.70 -2.99 -11.52
N LEU A 39 -25.36 -3.37 -10.43
CA LEU A 39 -26.67 -2.87 -10.02
C LEU A 39 -26.54 -1.52 -9.29
N PRO A 40 -27.60 -0.67 -9.33
CA PRO A 40 -27.63 0.60 -8.58
C PRO A 40 -27.53 0.39 -7.06
N GLU A 41 -27.86 -0.79 -6.55
CA GLU A 41 -27.73 -1.14 -5.13
C GLU A 41 -26.27 -1.13 -4.65
N PHE A 42 -25.31 -1.30 -5.57
CA PHE A 42 -23.87 -1.32 -5.28
C PHE A 42 -23.20 0.06 -5.33
N LEU A 43 -23.97 1.14 -5.50
CA LEU A 43 -23.43 2.51 -5.48
C LEU A 43 -22.68 2.80 -4.18
N ASP A 44 -21.63 3.62 -4.30
CA ASP A 44 -20.70 4.00 -3.24
C ASP A 44 -19.95 2.86 -2.53
N SER A 45 -20.10 1.64 -3.02
CA SER A 45 -19.38 0.49 -2.48
C SER A 45 -18.00 0.35 -3.13
N THR A 46 -17.02 -0.09 -2.34
CA THR A 46 -15.68 -0.41 -2.85
C THR A 46 -15.50 -1.91 -2.93
N VAL A 47 -15.35 -2.44 -4.14
CA VAL A 47 -15.23 -3.88 -4.40
C VAL A 47 -13.82 -4.25 -4.88
N ARG A 48 -13.45 -5.51 -4.70
CA ARG A 48 -12.16 -6.08 -5.12
C ARG A 48 -12.41 -7.09 -6.23
N ILE A 49 -12.16 -6.73 -7.48
CA ILE A 49 -12.50 -7.52 -8.67
C ILE A 49 -11.32 -8.41 -9.05
N TYR A 50 -11.56 -9.72 -9.21
CA TYR A 50 -10.52 -10.66 -9.61
C TYR A 50 -10.12 -10.46 -11.08
N ASN A 51 -8.81 -10.46 -11.33
CA ASN A 51 -8.23 -10.19 -12.65
C ASN A 51 -7.51 -11.41 -13.27
N GLY A 52 -7.64 -12.60 -12.66
CA GLY A 52 -6.90 -13.81 -13.05
C GLY A 52 -5.57 -14.03 -12.31
N LYS A 53 -5.12 -13.05 -11.52
CA LYS A 53 -3.93 -13.20 -10.65
C LYS A 53 -4.12 -12.52 -9.31
N HIS A 54 -4.51 -11.25 -9.33
CA HIS A 54 -4.75 -10.43 -8.14
C HIS A 54 -6.12 -9.79 -8.21
N PHE A 55 -6.54 -9.20 -7.08
CA PHE A 55 -7.77 -8.42 -7.00
C PHE A 55 -7.48 -6.92 -7.19
N VAL A 56 -8.18 -6.31 -8.14
CA VAL A 56 -8.13 -4.87 -8.40
C VAL A 56 -9.23 -4.18 -7.58
N ARG A 57 -8.86 -3.16 -6.80
CA ARG A 57 -9.82 -2.38 -6.03
C ARG A 57 -10.51 -1.38 -6.95
N CYS A 58 -11.84 -1.34 -6.94
CA CYS A 58 -12.65 -0.43 -7.74
C CYS A 58 -13.78 0.15 -6.87
N LYS A 59 -13.86 1.48 -6.80
CA LYS A 59 -15.03 2.16 -6.21
C LYS A 59 -16.14 2.23 -7.26
N VAL A 60 -17.35 1.82 -6.90
CA VAL A 60 -18.51 1.88 -7.80
C VAL A 60 -19.12 3.28 -7.75
N THR A 61 -19.26 3.90 -8.93
CA THR A 61 -19.89 5.21 -9.16
C THR A 61 -21.11 5.03 -10.07
N GLU A 62 -21.96 6.05 -10.16
CA GLU A 62 -23.19 6.01 -10.98
C GLU A 62 -22.92 5.69 -12.45
N GLU A 63 -21.86 6.24 -13.01
CA GLU A 63 -21.42 5.98 -14.39
C GLU A 63 -21.09 4.51 -14.66
N LYS A 64 -20.81 3.71 -13.63
CA LYS A 64 -20.49 2.28 -13.75
C LYS A 64 -21.72 1.39 -13.73
N VAL A 65 -22.89 1.92 -13.36
CA VAL A 65 -24.14 1.15 -13.34
C VAL A 65 -24.47 0.70 -14.75
N GLY A 66 -24.93 -0.54 -14.90
CA GLY A 66 -25.21 -1.15 -16.19
C GLY A 66 -23.99 -1.73 -16.91
N HIS A 67 -22.77 -1.44 -16.46
CA HIS A 67 -21.55 -2.11 -16.94
C HIS A 67 -21.28 -3.43 -16.19
N LYS A 68 -20.35 -4.23 -16.70
CA LYS A 68 -19.91 -5.46 -16.02
C LYS A 68 -18.67 -5.22 -15.17
N PHE A 69 -18.55 -5.91 -14.04
CA PHE A 69 -17.35 -5.82 -13.19
C PHE A 69 -16.05 -6.12 -13.96
N GLY A 70 -16.10 -7.05 -14.93
CA GLY A 70 -14.94 -7.41 -15.74
C GLY A 70 -14.36 -6.28 -16.59
N GLU A 71 -15.16 -5.25 -16.93
CA GLU A 71 -14.72 -4.10 -17.74
C GLU A 71 -13.73 -3.20 -16.96
N PHE A 72 -13.82 -3.22 -15.63
CA PHE A 72 -12.98 -2.41 -14.75
C PHE A 72 -11.73 -3.16 -14.22
N ALA A 73 -11.49 -4.38 -14.69
CA ALA A 73 -10.33 -5.20 -14.31
C ALA A 73 -9.64 -5.75 -15.57
N LEU A 74 -8.53 -5.11 -15.96
CA LEU A 74 -7.73 -5.41 -17.15
C LEU A 74 -6.84 -6.65 -16.97
N THR A 75 -7.12 -7.74 -17.68
CA THR A 75 -6.41 -9.03 -17.52
C THR A 75 -5.01 -9.07 -18.12
N ARG A 76 -4.76 -8.23 -19.12
CA ARG A 76 -3.50 -8.21 -19.86
C ARG A 76 -2.83 -6.86 -19.63
N LYS A 77 -1.52 -6.88 -19.40
CA LYS A 77 -0.74 -5.63 -19.41
C LYS A 77 -0.86 -5.00 -20.78
N ARG A 78 -1.24 -3.72 -20.84
CA ARG A 78 -1.19 -2.99 -22.11
C ARG A 78 0.28 -2.87 -22.52
N ARG A 79 0.55 -3.17 -23.79
CA ARG A 79 1.86 -2.88 -24.37
C ARG A 79 1.87 -1.40 -24.74
N PRO A 80 2.86 -0.61 -24.32
CA PRO A 80 3.00 0.75 -24.83
C PRO A 80 3.24 0.66 -26.34
N MET A 81 2.38 1.32 -27.12
CA MET A 81 2.58 1.47 -28.56
C MET A 81 3.72 2.49 -28.76
N GLY A 82 4.81 2.10 -29.41
CA GLY A 82 5.90 3.02 -29.78
C GLY A 82 7.04 3.19 -28.76
N ALA A 83 7.14 2.36 -27.72
CA ALA A 83 8.35 2.34 -26.90
C ALA A 83 9.46 1.58 -27.65
N THR A 84 10.37 2.29 -28.33
CA THR A 84 11.73 1.79 -28.54
C THR A 84 12.22 1.28 -27.19
N LYS A 85 12.69 0.04 -27.13
CA LYS A 85 13.16 -0.59 -25.88
C LYS A 85 14.32 0.25 -25.34
N GLY A 86 14.01 1.23 -24.49
CA GLY A 86 14.98 2.07 -23.83
C GLY A 86 15.91 1.19 -23.02
N ALA A 87 17.21 1.46 -23.19
CA ALA A 87 18.36 0.71 -22.74
C ALA A 87 18.24 0.07 -21.34
N PRO A 88 18.92 -1.07 -21.09
CA PRO A 88 18.93 -1.70 -19.78
C PRO A 88 19.32 -0.70 -18.70
N LYS A 89 18.60 -0.74 -17.58
CA LYS A 89 18.72 0.12 -16.38
C LYS A 89 20.00 -0.14 -15.58
N GLY A 90 21.12 -0.42 -16.26
CA GLY A 90 22.39 -0.86 -15.70
C GLY A 90 23.63 -0.10 -16.17
N TYR A 91 23.51 0.88 -17.08
CA TYR A 91 24.69 1.66 -17.52
C TYR A 91 25.15 2.71 -16.50
N LEU A 92 24.30 3.12 -15.56
CA LEU A 92 24.69 4.10 -14.52
C LEU A 92 25.60 3.51 -13.43
N ALA A 93 25.78 2.19 -13.38
CA ALA A 93 26.72 1.53 -12.47
C ALA A 93 28.16 1.47 -13.01
N MET A 94 28.41 1.90 -14.26
CA MET A 94 29.73 1.82 -14.91
C MET A 94 30.51 3.14 -14.93
N ILE A 95 29.87 4.26 -14.56
CA ILE A 95 30.58 5.52 -14.37
C ILE A 95 30.65 5.72 -12.86
N GLY A 96 31.76 5.29 -12.26
CA GLY A 96 32.02 5.46 -10.85
C GLY A 96 31.90 6.95 -10.50
N PHE A 97 30.84 7.31 -9.77
CA PHE A 97 30.79 8.56 -9.04
C PHE A 97 31.60 8.34 -7.77
N PRO A 98 32.80 8.93 -7.64
CA PRO A 98 33.56 8.84 -6.40
C PRO A 98 32.78 9.54 -5.30
N SER A 99 32.63 8.83 -4.19
CA SER A 99 32.32 9.39 -2.87
C SER A 99 33.35 10.47 -2.53
N SER A 100 33.04 11.74 -2.80
CA SER A 100 33.76 12.87 -2.23
C SER A 100 32.89 14.12 -2.27
N VAL A 101 32.15 14.33 -1.18
CA VAL A 101 31.68 15.66 -0.79
C VAL A 101 32.92 16.47 -0.36
N GLY A 102 33.28 17.51 -1.11
CA GLY A 102 34.41 18.33 -0.69
C GLY A 102 34.80 19.42 -1.69
N SER A 103 34.10 20.55 -1.66
CA SER A 103 34.73 21.87 -1.78
C SER A 103 33.71 22.94 -1.39
N LEU A 104 33.67 23.25 -0.10
CA LEU A 104 33.18 24.54 0.40
C LEU A 104 34.36 25.22 1.08
N SER A 105 34.51 26.51 0.82
CA SER A 105 35.67 27.34 1.10
C SER A 105 36.16 27.30 2.55
N ASN A 106 37.47 27.46 2.72
CA ASN A 106 38.23 27.36 3.99
C ASN A 106 37.71 28.25 5.14
N ILE A 107 36.93 29.30 4.84
CA ILE A 107 36.43 30.26 5.82
C ILE A 107 35.29 29.66 6.67
N SER A 108 34.56 28.66 6.16
CA SER A 108 33.43 28.06 6.88
C SER A 108 33.84 26.93 7.83
N GLN A 109 34.97 26.26 7.59
CA GLN A 109 35.45 25.14 8.41
C GLN A 109 36.14 25.58 9.72
N GLN A 110 36.77 26.76 9.75
CA GLN A 110 37.40 27.28 10.97
C GLN A 110 36.39 27.68 12.07
N LEU A 111 35.21 28.18 11.68
CA LEU A 111 34.15 28.53 12.63
C LEU A 111 33.50 27.30 13.27
N LEU A 112 33.39 26.19 12.53
CA LEU A 112 32.82 24.94 13.06
C LEU A 112 33.79 24.20 13.99
N GLN A 113 35.11 24.31 13.77
CA GLN A 113 36.11 23.74 14.68
C GLN A 113 36.24 24.50 16.00
N THR A 114 36.07 25.83 16.01
CA THR A 114 36.12 26.64 17.24
C THR A 114 34.92 26.41 18.16
N ILE A 115 33.72 26.22 17.59
CA ILE A 115 32.50 25.97 18.38
C ILE A 115 32.56 24.61 19.10
N SER A 116 33.17 23.59 18.49
CA SER A 116 33.28 22.25 19.07
C SER A 116 34.20 22.20 20.31
N VAL A 117 35.30 22.96 20.31
CA VAL A 117 36.25 22.99 21.45
C VAL A 117 35.68 23.75 22.65
N LEU A 118 34.81 24.75 22.43
CA LEU A 118 34.23 25.56 23.51
C LEU A 118 33.18 24.82 24.34
N MET A 119 32.62 23.71 23.84
CA MET A 119 31.58 22.92 24.54
C MET A 119 32.13 21.66 25.22
N GLY A 120 33.45 21.39 25.13
CA GLY A 120 34.08 20.14 25.58
C GLY A 120 34.65 20.12 27.00
N SER A 121 34.58 21.21 27.76
CA SER A 121 35.29 21.36 29.06
C SER A 121 34.40 21.55 30.29
N LEU A 122 33.22 20.92 30.32
CA LEU A 122 32.50 20.65 31.58
C LEU A 122 32.21 19.15 31.73
N SER A 123 33.24 18.41 32.16
CA SER A 123 33.10 17.08 32.75
C SER A 123 33.17 17.20 34.26
N ALA A 124 32.14 16.69 34.95
CA ALA A 124 32.19 15.89 36.18
C ALA A 124 31.11 16.27 37.21
N GLY A 125 30.07 15.42 37.31
CA GLY A 125 29.06 15.44 38.36
C GLY A 125 28.54 14.03 38.63
N ARG A 126 29.28 13.28 39.45
CA ARG A 126 29.10 11.89 39.88
C ARG A 126 27.92 11.75 40.85
N ILE A 127 26.88 10.96 40.52
CA ILE A 127 25.99 10.32 41.51
C ILE A 127 25.60 8.94 40.99
N GLY A 128 26.04 7.90 41.69
CA GLY A 128 25.63 6.52 41.45
C GLY A 128 24.43 6.14 42.32
N VAL A 129 23.48 5.38 41.76
CA VAL A 129 22.50 4.61 42.54
C VAL A 129 22.16 3.30 41.82
N LEU A 130 22.65 2.22 42.43
CA LEU A 130 22.20 0.81 42.55
C LEU A 130 21.24 0.15 41.51
N PRO A 131 21.51 -1.10 41.09
CA PRO A 131 20.58 -1.92 40.32
C PRO A 131 19.52 -2.59 41.22
N HIS A 132 18.24 -2.40 40.91
CA HIS A 132 17.13 -3.12 41.55
C HIS A 132 17.02 -4.54 40.96
N LYS A 133 17.44 -5.54 41.75
CA LYS A 133 17.17 -6.96 41.48
C LYS A 133 15.67 -7.22 41.64
N TYR A 134 14.99 -7.73 40.61
CA TYR A 134 13.68 -8.36 40.80
C TYR A 134 13.88 -9.87 40.91
N SER A 135 13.65 -10.38 42.13
CA SER A 135 13.70 -11.79 42.50
C SER A 135 12.34 -12.45 42.26
N ARG A 136 12.39 -13.77 42.13
CA ARG A 136 11.40 -14.78 41.74
C ARG A 136 10.54 -15.22 42.95
N SER A 137 9.24 -15.47 42.76
CA SER A 137 8.41 -16.48 43.45
C SER A 137 7.01 -16.46 42.81
N ALA A 138 6.47 -17.48 42.13
CA ALA A 138 6.13 -18.84 42.56
C ALA A 138 5.26 -18.86 43.83
N ASN A 139 3.97 -19.20 43.62
CA ASN A 139 3.00 -19.87 44.51
C ASN A 139 1.67 -19.12 44.72
N ASN A 140 0.62 -19.58 44.04
CA ASN A 140 -0.64 -19.93 44.69
C ASN A 140 -1.42 -20.92 43.79
N GLU A 141 -1.37 -22.19 44.18
CA GLU A 141 -2.41 -23.20 43.93
C GLU A 141 -3.72 -22.70 44.60
N LEU A 142 -4.93 -22.95 44.12
CA LEU A 142 -5.63 -24.23 44.09
C LEU A 142 -6.88 -24.11 43.20
N GLN A 143 -7.10 -25.15 42.39
CA GLN A 143 -8.39 -25.50 41.79
C GLN A 143 -9.26 -26.22 42.84
N PRO A 144 -10.60 -26.17 42.73
CA PRO A 144 -11.42 -27.37 42.90
C PRO A 144 -11.51 -28.16 41.58
#